data_AF-A0A1S0TI41-F1
#
_entry.id   AF-A0A1S0TI41-F1
#
_cell.length_a   1.000
_cell.length_b   1.000
_cell.length_c   1.000
_cell.angle_alpha   90.00
_cell.angle_beta   90.00
_cell.angle_gamma   90.00
#
_symmetry.space_group_name_H-M   'P 1'
#
loop_
_entity.id
_entity.type
_entity.pdbx_description
1 polymer ?
#
loop_
_entity_poly.entity_id
_entity_poly.type
_entity_poly.pdbx_seq_one_letter_code
_entity_poly.pdbx_strand_id
1 'polypeptide(L)'
;MAMNLSVDPCDDFFEYACGQWNRDHMIPDDMFAYGTFVSVRENVRQQMRVLLESDVPPESRSIEMTRIAYQTCMNTSKIKSVKSSQLLSSLRQLANWPLLDNNNEWDVPEDDRRNITRLYNDRTISDLYTLFPKVEWLNFFYQIAPESIHSLIGNDTEIIIGEIDYMYNIAKLVSDNSNQLLANYIFWRIVHSWVKVLDVRYEDIRQAFLRVMTGQQTKSPRWKECAQGAISLLPLAGGALYVREHFDSTDKQEALKMIANLQEAFKELVDENDWMDEETKKVAVEKAESMRNNIGYPDFISNSTALDKYYEKV
;
A
#
# COMPACT_ATOMS: atom_id res chain seq x y z
N MET A 1 14.34 -29.50 -0.32
CA MET A 1 15.20 -29.04 0.79
C MET A 1 15.87 -27.76 0.33
N ALA A 2 15.89 -26.68 1.14
CA ALA A 2 16.32 -25.36 0.67
C ALA A 2 17.84 -25.15 0.66
N MET A 3 18.57 -25.92 1.46
CA MET A 3 19.99 -25.73 1.74
C MET A 3 20.91 -26.34 0.69
N ASN A 4 22.05 -25.69 0.45
CA ASN A 4 23.19 -26.21 -0.29
C ASN A 4 24.31 -26.64 0.67
N LEU A 5 24.36 -27.92 1.01
CA LEU A 5 25.36 -28.46 1.94
C LEU A 5 26.79 -28.53 1.38
N SER A 6 27.00 -28.12 0.13
CA SER A 6 28.33 -28.12 -0.51
C SER A 6 29.11 -26.82 -0.27
N VAL A 7 28.48 -25.81 0.32
CA VAL A 7 29.08 -24.49 0.61
C VAL A 7 29.30 -24.37 2.12
N ASP A 8 30.43 -23.78 2.52
CA ASP A 8 30.69 -23.52 3.93
C ASP A 8 29.82 -22.34 4.41
N PRO A 9 28.99 -22.50 5.47
CA PRO A 9 28.21 -21.40 6.03
C PRO A 9 29.05 -20.21 6.53
N CYS A 10 30.33 -20.42 6.85
CA CYS A 10 31.25 -19.35 7.25
C CYS A 10 31.75 -18.51 6.07
N ASP A 11 31.71 -19.05 4.85
CA ASP A 11 32.10 -18.33 3.62
C ASP A 11 30.90 -17.60 2.99
N ASP A 12 29.78 -18.30 2.82
CA ASP A 12 28.53 -17.72 2.29
C ASP A 12 27.31 -18.40 2.93
N PHE A 13 26.83 -17.80 4.02
CA PHE A 13 25.65 -18.31 4.73
C PHE A 13 24.38 -18.25 3.87
N PHE A 14 24.28 -17.31 2.93
CA PHE A 14 23.11 -17.17 2.07
C PHE A 14 23.04 -18.32 1.06
N GLU A 15 24.14 -18.62 0.36
CA GLU A 15 24.19 -19.77 -0.55
C GLU A 15 24.03 -21.10 0.20
N TYR A 16 24.64 -21.23 1.38
CA TYR A 16 24.44 -22.42 2.23
C TYR A 16 22.96 -22.63 2.59
N ALA A 17 22.27 -21.59 3.07
CA ALA A 17 20.90 -21.71 3.56
C ALA A 17 19.85 -21.77 2.43
N CYS A 18 20.07 -21.04 1.32
CA CYS A 18 19.06 -20.80 0.29
C CYS A 18 19.45 -21.28 -1.12
N GLY A 19 20.70 -21.69 -1.34
CA GLY A 19 21.24 -21.96 -2.67
C GLY A 19 20.48 -23.02 -3.47
N GLN A 20 20.03 -24.08 -2.81
CA GLN A 20 19.23 -25.11 -3.47
C GLN A 20 17.83 -24.59 -3.82
N TRP A 21 17.22 -23.79 -2.93
CA TRP A 21 15.92 -23.17 -3.21
C TRP A 21 15.97 -22.27 -4.45
N ASN A 22 17.02 -21.44 -4.58
CA ASN A 22 17.20 -20.53 -5.72
C ASN A 22 17.36 -21.29 -7.05
N ARG A 23 17.98 -22.48 -7.04
CA ARG A 23 18.11 -23.34 -8.23
C ARG A 23 16.79 -23.98 -8.63
N ASP A 24 15.99 -24.40 -7.65
CA ASP A 24 14.72 -25.11 -7.88
C ASP A 24 13.55 -24.17 -8.19
N HIS A 25 13.66 -22.88 -7.84
CA HIS A 25 12.57 -21.90 -7.95
C HIS A 25 12.99 -20.70 -8.80
N MET A 26 12.97 -20.88 -10.12
CA MET A 26 13.13 -19.78 -11.06
C MET A 26 12.00 -18.76 -10.91
N ILE A 27 12.30 -17.48 -11.17
CA ILE A 27 11.31 -16.41 -11.14
C ILE A 27 10.24 -16.71 -12.21
N PRO A 28 8.95 -16.85 -11.85
CA PRO A 28 7.90 -17.07 -12.83
C PRO A 28 7.79 -15.93 -13.84
N ASP A 29 7.43 -16.26 -15.08
CA ASP A 29 7.34 -15.29 -16.18
C ASP A 29 6.40 -14.10 -15.93
N ASP A 30 5.41 -14.28 -15.05
CA ASP A 30 4.44 -13.26 -14.67
C ASP A 30 4.86 -12.41 -13.47
N MET A 31 6.13 -12.52 -13.04
CA MET A 31 6.70 -11.86 -11.86
C MET A 31 8.06 -11.23 -12.18
N PHE A 32 8.54 -10.36 -11.29
CA PHE A 32 9.88 -9.75 -11.36
C PHE A 32 10.81 -10.23 -10.23
N ALA A 33 10.27 -10.88 -9.21
CA ALA A 33 11.02 -11.45 -8.09
C ALA A 33 10.24 -12.62 -7.50
N TYR A 34 10.96 -13.64 -7.02
CA TYR A 34 10.37 -14.80 -6.37
C TYR A 34 11.23 -15.22 -5.17
N GLY A 35 10.57 -15.44 -4.04
CA GLY A 35 11.18 -15.71 -2.73
C GLY A 35 10.14 -16.29 -1.78
N THR A 36 10.52 -16.65 -0.56
CA THR A 36 9.59 -17.22 0.44
C THR A 36 8.38 -16.32 0.68
N PHE A 37 8.56 -15.01 0.83
CA PHE A 37 7.44 -14.07 1.02
C PHE A 37 6.49 -14.03 -0.17
N VAL A 38 7.02 -14.10 -1.40
CA VAL A 38 6.20 -14.13 -2.61
C VAL A 38 5.45 -15.46 -2.69
N SER A 39 6.12 -16.58 -2.40
CA SER A 39 5.50 -17.90 -2.36
C SER A 39 4.33 -17.97 -1.36
N VAL A 40 4.52 -17.47 -0.15
CA VAL A 40 3.44 -17.40 0.86
C VAL A 40 2.30 -16.49 0.38
N ARG A 41 2.62 -15.32 -0.20
CA ARG A 41 1.60 -14.42 -0.76
C ARG A 41 0.81 -15.07 -1.89
N GLU A 42 1.46 -15.82 -2.78
CA GLU A 42 0.77 -16.56 -3.85
C GLU A 42 -0.13 -17.65 -3.27
N ASN A 43 0.32 -18.36 -2.22
CA ASN A 43 -0.48 -19.39 -1.56
C ASN A 43 -1.76 -18.79 -0.92
N VAL A 44 -1.61 -17.71 -0.15
CA VAL A 44 -2.74 -16.96 0.43
C VAL A 44 -3.66 -16.45 -0.68
N ARG A 45 -3.11 -15.96 -1.80
CA ARG A 45 -3.95 -15.47 -2.90
C ARG A 45 -4.75 -16.60 -3.56
N GLN A 46 -4.19 -17.79 -3.69
CA GLN A 46 -4.91 -18.97 -4.20
C GLN A 46 -6.03 -19.39 -3.24
N GLN A 47 -5.76 -19.46 -1.94
CA GLN A 47 -6.78 -19.72 -0.93
C GLN A 47 -7.90 -18.69 -0.98
N MET A 48 -7.55 -17.41 -1.03
CA MET A 48 -8.53 -16.32 -1.18
C MET A 48 -9.31 -16.41 -2.48
N ARG A 49 -8.70 -16.81 -3.59
CA ARG A 49 -9.42 -17.04 -4.84
C ARG A 49 -10.54 -18.06 -4.66
N VAL A 50 -10.25 -19.19 -4.01
CA VAL A 50 -11.25 -20.23 -3.73
C VAL A 50 -12.40 -19.67 -2.88
N LEU A 51 -12.09 -18.89 -1.84
CA LEU A 51 -13.09 -18.27 -0.97
C LEU A 51 -13.95 -17.20 -1.68
N LEU A 52 -13.37 -16.47 -2.63
CA LEU A 52 -14.04 -15.44 -3.43
C LEU A 52 -14.90 -16.04 -4.55
N GLU A 53 -14.51 -17.19 -5.10
CA GLU A 53 -15.25 -17.94 -6.13
C GLU A 53 -16.30 -18.90 -5.54
N SER A 54 -16.39 -19.02 -4.22
CA SER A 54 -17.31 -19.93 -3.54
C SER A 54 -18.78 -19.55 -3.74
N ASP A 55 -19.60 -20.56 -4.07
CA ASP A 55 -21.06 -20.48 -4.20
C ASP A 55 -21.80 -20.56 -2.85
N VAL A 56 -21.08 -20.75 -1.74
CA VAL A 56 -21.68 -20.79 -0.39
C VAL A 56 -22.31 -19.43 -0.08
N PRO A 57 -23.55 -19.34 0.41
CA PRO A 57 -24.16 -18.07 0.77
C PRO A 57 -23.28 -17.24 1.73
N PRO A 58 -23.09 -15.94 1.47
CA PRO A 58 -22.25 -15.10 2.31
C PRO A 58 -22.87 -14.90 3.69
N GLU A 59 -22.05 -15.00 4.74
CA GLU A 59 -22.48 -14.87 6.15
C GLU A 59 -22.69 -13.41 6.60
N SER A 60 -22.26 -12.44 5.78
CA SER A 60 -22.32 -11.02 6.05
C SER A 60 -22.43 -10.26 4.73
N ARG A 61 -23.10 -9.11 4.76
CA ARG A 61 -23.24 -8.23 3.59
C ARG A 61 -21.87 -7.74 3.10
N SER A 62 -20.95 -7.45 4.02
CA SER A 62 -19.59 -7.01 3.70
C SER A 62 -18.78 -8.08 2.97
N ILE A 63 -18.96 -9.34 3.36
CA ILE A 63 -18.39 -10.49 2.66
C ILE A 63 -18.98 -10.63 1.26
N GLU A 64 -20.31 -10.50 1.13
CA GLU A 64 -20.99 -10.50 -0.16
C GLU A 64 -20.45 -9.40 -1.09
N MET A 65 -20.30 -8.17 -0.60
CA MET A 65 -19.72 -7.06 -1.37
C MET A 65 -18.30 -7.36 -1.85
N THR A 66 -17.50 -8.05 -1.04
CA THR A 66 -16.13 -8.47 -1.41
C THR A 66 -16.15 -9.47 -2.57
N ARG A 67 -17.06 -10.45 -2.54
CA ARG A 67 -17.24 -11.40 -3.66
C ARG A 67 -17.79 -10.72 -4.92
N ILE A 68 -18.75 -9.81 -4.78
CA ILE A 68 -19.27 -9.02 -5.90
C ILE A 68 -18.16 -8.19 -6.55
N ALA A 69 -17.28 -7.56 -5.76
CA ALA A 69 -16.15 -6.80 -6.28
C ALA A 69 -15.20 -7.70 -7.11
N TYR A 70 -14.89 -8.90 -6.60
CA TYR A 70 -14.09 -9.88 -7.32
C TYR A 70 -14.76 -10.31 -8.65
N GLN A 71 -16.03 -10.72 -8.60
CA GLN A 71 -16.79 -11.16 -9.77
C GLN A 71 -16.93 -10.06 -10.83
N THR A 72 -17.14 -8.82 -10.39
CA THR A 72 -17.22 -7.65 -11.27
C THR A 72 -15.91 -7.42 -12.01
N CYS A 73 -14.78 -7.53 -11.31
CA CYS A 73 -13.44 -7.43 -11.93
C CYS A 73 -13.16 -8.56 -12.92
N MET A 74 -13.63 -9.77 -12.63
CA MET A 74 -13.48 -10.95 -13.50
C MET A 74 -14.34 -10.85 -14.78
N ASN A 75 -15.46 -10.12 -14.73
CA ASN A 75 -16.38 -10.00 -15.86
C ASN A 75 -15.89 -9.02 -16.94
N THR A 76 -15.13 -9.55 -17.91
CA THR A 76 -14.57 -8.74 -19.02
C THR A 76 -15.60 -8.26 -20.04
N SER A 77 -16.81 -8.83 -20.10
CA SER A 77 -17.83 -8.44 -21.08
C SER A 77 -18.28 -7.00 -20.87
N LYS A 78 -18.48 -6.59 -19.60
CA LYS A 78 -18.83 -5.21 -19.27
C LYS A 78 -17.67 -4.26 -19.58
N ILE A 79 -16.44 -4.61 -19.20
CA ILE A 79 -15.24 -3.82 -19.49
C ILE A 79 -15.08 -3.60 -21.01
N LYS A 80 -15.27 -4.63 -21.82
CA LYS A 80 -15.22 -4.56 -23.29
C LYS A 80 -16.30 -3.64 -23.89
N SER A 81 -17.48 -3.56 -23.28
CA SER A 81 -18.56 -2.67 -23.75
C SER A 81 -18.31 -1.20 -23.40
N VAL A 82 -17.75 -0.94 -22.22
CA VAL A 82 -17.47 0.42 -21.73
C VAL A 82 -16.18 0.98 -22.35
N LYS A 83 -15.19 0.14 -22.67
CA LYS A 83 -13.88 0.53 -23.22
C LYS A 83 -13.28 1.69 -22.40
N SER A 84 -12.83 2.75 -23.06
CA SER A 84 -12.30 3.97 -22.43
C SER A 84 -13.37 5.04 -22.16
N SER A 85 -14.66 4.77 -22.37
CA SER A 85 -15.70 5.81 -22.25
C SER A 85 -15.83 6.40 -20.84
N GLN A 86 -15.70 5.57 -19.80
CA GLN A 86 -15.69 6.04 -18.40
C GLN A 86 -14.48 6.93 -18.13
N LEU A 87 -13.27 6.49 -18.49
CA LEU A 87 -12.07 7.32 -18.38
C LEU A 87 -12.26 8.64 -19.14
N LEU A 88 -12.72 8.61 -20.39
CA LEU A 88 -12.95 9.82 -21.18
C LEU A 88 -14.00 10.75 -20.54
N SER A 89 -15.02 10.20 -19.88
CA SER A 89 -16.01 11.01 -19.14
C SER A 89 -15.40 11.65 -17.89
N SER A 90 -14.58 10.92 -17.12
CA SER A 90 -13.87 11.46 -15.96
C SER A 90 -12.84 12.51 -16.37
N LEU A 91 -12.10 12.27 -17.45
CA LEU A 91 -11.14 13.23 -18.00
C LEU A 91 -11.82 14.53 -18.46
N ARG A 92 -13.04 14.46 -18.99
CA ARG A 92 -13.83 15.66 -19.36
C ARG A 92 -14.32 16.45 -18.15
N GLN A 93 -14.63 15.78 -17.04
CA GLN A 93 -15.01 16.45 -15.79
C GLN A 93 -13.80 17.12 -15.11
N LEU A 94 -12.60 16.55 -15.27
CA LEU A 94 -11.35 17.07 -14.73
C LEU A 94 -10.72 18.20 -15.57
N ALA A 95 -11.35 18.59 -16.69
CA ALA A 95 -10.80 19.53 -17.67
C ALA A 95 -10.62 21.00 -17.20
N ASN A 96 -10.73 21.28 -15.90
CA ASN A 96 -10.54 22.60 -15.29
C ASN A 96 -9.41 22.62 -14.23
N TRP A 97 -8.25 21.98 -14.48
CA TRP A 97 -7.16 22.01 -13.50
C TRP A 97 -5.74 21.86 -14.08
N PRO A 98 -4.74 22.68 -13.67
CA PRO A 98 -3.35 22.54 -14.13
C PRO A 98 -2.31 22.34 -13.00
N LEU A 99 -1.62 21.18 -12.93
CA LEU A 99 -0.47 20.84 -12.07
C LEU A 99 0.41 19.61 -12.54
N LEU A 100 1.50 19.89 -13.29
CA LEU A 100 2.94 19.45 -13.19
C LEU A 100 3.53 18.07 -13.48
N ASP A 101 4.57 18.05 -14.36
CA ASP A 101 5.48 16.94 -14.80
C ASP A 101 6.91 16.91 -14.18
N ASN A 102 7.56 15.77 -14.43
CA ASN A 102 8.87 15.21 -14.09
C ASN A 102 10.11 15.97 -14.59
N ASN A 103 11.07 16.12 -13.67
CA ASN A 103 12.50 15.95 -13.90
C ASN A 103 13.07 15.35 -12.60
N ASN A 104 13.81 14.24 -12.69
CA ASN A 104 14.32 13.49 -11.52
C ASN A 104 15.51 14.17 -10.81
N GLU A 105 15.67 15.49 -10.95
CA GLU A 105 16.67 16.29 -10.22
C GLU A 105 16.12 16.92 -8.94
N TRP A 106 14.81 16.81 -8.69
CA TRP A 106 14.10 17.50 -7.60
C TRP A 106 13.53 16.57 -6.54
N ASP A 107 13.68 15.26 -6.71
CA ASP A 107 13.31 14.29 -5.68
C ASP A 107 14.35 14.35 -4.57
N VAL A 108 13.87 14.63 -3.36
CA VAL A 108 14.69 14.50 -2.17
C VAL A 108 15.18 13.05 -2.11
N PRO A 109 16.50 12.82 -1.99
CA PRO A 109 17.08 11.48 -2.00
C PRO A 109 16.31 10.53 -1.09
N GLU A 110 16.16 9.27 -1.51
CA GLU A 110 15.41 8.27 -0.72
C GLU A 110 15.98 8.16 0.71
N ASP A 111 17.29 8.30 0.86
CA ASP A 111 17.98 8.30 2.15
C ASP A 111 17.51 9.43 3.07
N ASP A 112 17.30 10.64 2.52
CA ASP A 112 16.80 11.79 3.28
C ASP A 112 15.34 11.61 3.68
N ARG A 113 14.54 10.87 2.90
CA ARG A 113 13.13 10.54 3.20
C ARG A 113 12.99 9.50 4.32
N ARG A 114 14.08 8.84 4.74
CA ARG A 114 14.08 7.92 5.88
C ARG A 114 14.26 8.65 7.23
N ASN A 115 14.64 9.92 7.20
CA ASN A 115 14.77 10.74 8.41
C ASN A 115 13.42 11.37 8.80
N ILE A 116 12.67 10.69 9.67
CA ILE A 116 11.33 11.12 10.11
C ILE A 116 11.35 12.49 10.80
N THR A 117 12.42 12.81 11.54
CA THR A 117 12.56 14.12 12.19
C THR A 117 12.70 15.25 11.16
N ARG A 118 13.42 15.01 10.06
CA ARG A 118 13.55 15.98 8.95
C ARG A 118 12.21 16.22 8.24
N LEU A 119 11.37 15.19 8.16
CA LEU A 119 10.02 15.29 7.56
C LEU A 119 9.00 16.00 8.47
N TYR A 120 9.32 16.20 9.75
CA TYR A 120 8.43 16.86 10.70
C TYR A 120 8.64 18.39 10.65
N ASN A 121 8.10 19.05 9.62
CA ASN A 121 8.09 20.51 9.55
C ASN A 121 6.72 21.05 9.88
N ASP A 122 6.55 21.41 11.15
CA ASP A 122 5.32 22.00 11.69
C ASP A 122 5.13 23.42 11.13
N ARG A 123 3.99 23.65 10.49
CA ARG A 123 3.64 24.87 9.73
C ARG A 123 2.14 25.10 9.81
N THR A 124 1.70 26.26 9.37
CA THR A 124 0.28 26.56 9.18
C THR A 124 -0.10 26.43 7.70
N ILE A 125 -1.40 26.27 7.40
CA ILE A 125 -1.87 26.36 6.01
C ILE A 125 -1.48 27.71 5.38
N SER A 126 -1.43 28.79 6.16
CA SER A 126 -0.99 30.11 5.67
C SER A 126 0.45 30.10 5.11
N ASP A 127 1.34 29.26 5.64
CA ASP A 127 2.72 29.15 5.17
C ASP A 127 2.80 28.55 3.75
N LEU A 128 1.84 27.73 3.34
CA LEU A 128 1.77 27.16 1.98
C LEU A 128 1.59 28.25 0.92
N TYR A 129 0.90 29.34 1.23
CA TYR A 129 0.76 30.47 0.30
C TYR A 129 2.10 31.20 0.09
N THR A 130 3.03 31.12 1.04
CA THR A 130 4.38 31.65 0.87
C THR A 130 5.24 30.71 0.01
N LEU A 131 5.13 29.40 0.23
CA LEU A 131 5.91 28.39 -0.49
C LEU A 131 5.42 28.20 -1.93
N PHE A 132 4.11 28.24 -2.14
CA PHE A 132 3.49 27.99 -3.43
C PHE A 132 2.19 28.83 -3.60
N PRO A 133 2.33 30.10 -4.01
CA PRO A 133 1.23 31.08 -4.00
C PRO A 133 0.16 30.88 -5.07
N LYS A 134 0.39 30.07 -6.12
CA LYS A 134 -0.58 29.90 -7.21
C LYS A 134 -1.74 28.96 -6.88
N VAL A 135 -1.69 28.27 -5.75
CA VAL A 135 -2.72 27.32 -5.33
C VAL A 135 -3.60 27.98 -4.28
N GLU A 136 -4.91 27.92 -4.50
CA GLU A 136 -5.91 28.30 -3.49
C GLU A 136 -6.01 27.19 -2.43
N TRP A 137 -5.05 27.15 -1.49
CA TRP A 137 -4.87 26.04 -0.56
C TRP A 137 -6.10 25.70 0.29
N LEU A 138 -6.81 26.71 0.82
CA LEU A 138 -8.05 26.46 1.56
C LEU A 138 -9.11 25.78 0.69
N ASN A 139 -9.33 26.28 -0.54
CA ASN A 139 -10.25 25.65 -1.47
C ASN A 139 -9.78 24.23 -1.84
N PHE A 140 -8.49 24.05 -2.09
CA PHE A 140 -7.92 22.73 -2.34
C PHE A 140 -8.24 21.75 -1.20
N PHE A 141 -8.00 22.13 0.06
CA PHE A 141 -8.31 21.30 1.21
C PHE A 141 -9.82 21.04 1.35
N TYR A 142 -10.69 22.03 1.15
CA TYR A 142 -12.15 21.81 1.18
C TYR A 142 -12.64 20.84 0.09
N GLN A 143 -11.99 20.81 -1.08
CA GLN A 143 -12.38 19.92 -2.18
C GLN A 143 -11.96 18.46 -1.96
N ILE A 144 -10.89 18.21 -1.19
CA ILE A 144 -10.36 16.85 -0.95
C ILE A 144 -10.73 16.30 0.43
N ALA A 145 -11.02 17.16 1.40
CA ALA A 145 -11.37 16.77 2.75
C ALA A 145 -12.87 16.48 2.87
N PRO A 146 -13.28 15.47 3.68
CA PRO A 146 -14.67 15.27 4.03
C PRO A 146 -15.30 16.51 4.68
N GLU A 147 -16.58 16.78 4.40
CA GLU A 147 -17.30 17.93 4.97
C GLU A 147 -17.26 17.97 6.51
N SER A 148 -17.21 16.79 7.16
CA SER A 148 -17.19 16.65 8.62
C SER A 148 -15.98 17.29 9.30
N ILE A 149 -14.88 17.54 8.56
CA ILE A 149 -13.67 18.17 9.10
C ILE A 149 -13.45 19.58 8.56
N HIS A 150 -14.34 20.12 7.73
CA HIS A 150 -14.19 21.47 7.15
C HIS A 150 -14.12 22.55 8.22
N SER A 151 -14.80 22.38 9.36
CA SER A 151 -14.73 23.31 10.49
C SER A 151 -13.35 23.40 11.15
N LEU A 152 -12.46 22.44 10.87
CA LEU A 152 -11.09 22.39 11.39
C LEU A 152 -10.06 22.97 10.42
N ILE A 153 -10.49 23.36 9.20
CA ILE A 153 -9.61 23.84 8.12
C ILE A 153 -9.73 25.36 8.05
N GLY A 154 -8.63 26.05 8.36
CA GLY A 154 -8.44 27.49 8.33
C GLY A 154 -6.98 27.84 8.06
N ASN A 155 -6.67 29.12 7.92
CA ASN A 155 -5.30 29.55 7.62
C ASN A 155 -4.32 29.23 8.77
N ASP A 156 -4.81 29.22 10.00
CA ASP A 156 -4.10 28.92 11.24
C ASP A 156 -4.03 27.42 11.55
N THR A 157 -4.67 26.56 10.76
CA THR A 157 -4.59 25.10 10.95
C THR A 157 -3.15 24.64 10.80
N GLU A 158 -2.65 23.98 11.86
CA GLU A 158 -1.35 23.34 11.89
C GLU A 158 -1.32 22.11 10.96
N ILE A 159 -0.25 22.02 10.18
CA ILE A 159 0.00 20.97 9.20
C ILE A 159 1.49 20.60 9.22
N ILE A 160 1.79 19.37 8.84
CA ILE A 160 3.17 18.91 8.67
C ILE A 160 3.49 18.96 7.18
N ILE A 161 4.47 19.78 6.80
CA ILE A 161 5.00 19.80 5.43
C ILE A 161 6.22 18.88 5.38
N GLY A 162 6.06 17.68 4.81
CA GLY A 162 7.14 16.69 4.73
C GLY A 162 8.41 17.21 4.05
N GLU A 163 8.27 17.88 2.91
CA GLU A 163 9.39 18.31 2.06
C GLU A 163 9.23 19.77 1.64
N ILE A 164 9.80 20.69 2.41
CA ILE A 164 9.68 22.13 2.12
C ILE A 164 10.37 22.48 0.79
N ASP A 165 11.56 21.95 0.51
CA ASP A 165 12.30 22.25 -0.71
C ASP A 165 11.57 21.74 -1.96
N TYR A 166 10.94 20.57 -1.86
CA TYR A 166 10.05 20.07 -2.91
C TYR A 166 8.91 21.05 -3.17
N MET A 167 8.26 21.58 -2.12
CA MET A 167 7.18 22.56 -2.27
C MET A 167 7.62 23.85 -2.97
N TYR A 168 8.86 24.31 -2.75
CA TYR A 168 9.42 25.44 -3.46
C TYR A 168 9.73 25.11 -4.93
N ASN A 169 10.41 23.99 -5.17
CA ASN A 169 10.82 23.57 -6.50
C ASN A 169 9.62 23.26 -7.41
N ILE A 170 8.59 22.64 -6.84
CA ILE A 170 7.35 22.33 -7.56
C ILE A 170 6.61 23.63 -7.92
N ALA A 171 6.56 24.61 -7.02
CA ALA A 171 5.97 25.93 -7.30
C ALA A 171 6.67 26.66 -8.44
N LYS A 172 8.01 26.56 -8.48
CA LYS A 172 8.83 27.07 -9.59
C LYS A 172 8.53 26.33 -10.90
N LEU A 173 8.49 25.00 -10.88
CA LEU A 173 8.18 24.19 -12.06
C LEU A 173 6.80 24.54 -12.65
N VAL A 174 5.81 24.83 -11.82
CA VAL A 174 4.48 25.30 -12.29
C VAL A 174 4.57 26.64 -12.96
N SER A 175 5.41 27.49 -12.41
CA SER A 175 5.54 28.85 -12.88
C SER A 175 6.30 28.94 -14.19
N ASP A 176 7.26 28.05 -14.39
CA ASP A 176 8.15 28.04 -15.55
C ASP A 176 7.59 27.26 -16.76
N ASN A 177 6.53 26.47 -16.58
CA ASN A 177 5.97 25.60 -17.63
C ASN A 177 4.58 26.03 -18.10
N SER A 178 4.26 25.72 -19.37
CA SER A 178 2.97 26.06 -19.97
C SER A 178 1.83 25.20 -19.39
N ASN A 179 0.64 25.79 -19.22
CA ASN A 179 -0.57 25.08 -18.78
C ASN A 179 -0.87 23.82 -19.61
N GLN A 180 -0.54 23.83 -20.91
CA GLN A 180 -0.73 22.66 -21.78
C GLN A 180 0.19 21.50 -21.40
N LEU A 181 1.46 21.77 -21.11
CA LEU A 181 2.40 20.74 -20.67
C LEU A 181 1.99 20.16 -19.31
N LEU A 182 1.61 21.04 -18.37
CA LEU A 182 1.11 20.65 -17.06
C LEU A 182 -0.13 19.76 -17.16
N ALA A 183 -1.09 20.14 -18.01
CA ALA A 183 -2.28 19.34 -18.26
C ALA A 183 -1.94 17.97 -18.86
N ASN A 184 -1.10 17.93 -19.90
CA ASN A 184 -0.70 16.68 -20.55
C ASN A 184 -0.10 15.67 -19.57
N TYR A 185 0.76 16.14 -18.66
CA TYR A 185 1.31 15.25 -17.64
C TYR A 185 0.26 14.73 -16.68
N ILE A 186 -0.62 15.58 -16.14
CA ILE A 186 -1.67 15.11 -15.23
C ILE A 186 -2.55 14.09 -15.92
N PHE A 187 -2.97 14.38 -17.15
CA PHE A 187 -3.74 13.46 -17.96
C PHE A 187 -3.00 12.14 -18.11
N TRP A 188 -1.69 12.17 -18.35
CA TRP A 188 -0.87 10.96 -18.38
C TRP A 188 -0.87 10.21 -17.05
N ARG A 189 -0.71 10.90 -15.91
CA ARG A 189 -0.77 10.27 -14.57
C ARG A 189 -2.13 9.65 -14.26
N ILE A 190 -3.23 10.31 -14.66
CA ILE A 190 -4.59 9.77 -14.51
C ILE A 190 -4.78 8.57 -15.43
N VAL A 191 -4.43 8.69 -16.72
CA VAL A 191 -4.53 7.56 -17.66
C VAL A 191 -3.75 6.37 -17.11
N HIS A 192 -2.52 6.59 -16.66
CA HIS A 192 -1.65 5.56 -16.07
C HIS A 192 -2.30 4.89 -14.84
N SER A 193 -2.93 5.65 -13.94
CA SER A 193 -3.62 5.06 -12.77
C SER A 193 -4.86 4.24 -13.14
N TRP A 194 -5.50 4.54 -14.27
CA TRP A 194 -6.68 3.82 -14.76
C TRP A 194 -6.35 2.61 -15.63
N VAL A 195 -5.12 2.46 -16.13
CA VAL A 195 -4.73 1.36 -17.06
C VAL A 195 -5.16 -0.02 -16.55
N LYS A 196 -5.17 -0.25 -15.23
CA LYS A 196 -5.53 -1.54 -14.62
C LYS A 196 -7.02 -1.90 -14.73
N VAL A 197 -7.91 -0.94 -14.96
CA VAL A 197 -9.36 -1.14 -15.02
C VAL A 197 -9.95 -0.95 -16.42
N LEU A 198 -9.09 -0.69 -17.41
CA LEU A 198 -9.47 -0.53 -18.81
C LEU A 198 -9.46 -1.87 -19.55
N ASP A 199 -9.86 -1.85 -20.82
CA ASP A 199 -9.86 -3.04 -21.66
C ASP A 199 -8.44 -3.51 -22.05
N VAL A 200 -8.38 -4.72 -22.60
CA VAL A 200 -7.15 -5.47 -22.91
C VAL A 200 -6.10 -4.68 -23.71
N ARG A 201 -6.51 -3.71 -24.53
CA ARG A 201 -5.57 -2.88 -25.31
C ARG A 201 -4.62 -2.09 -24.41
N TYR A 202 -5.11 -1.59 -23.27
CA TYR A 202 -4.31 -0.86 -22.29
C TYR A 202 -3.44 -1.82 -21.47
N GLU A 203 -3.94 -3.02 -21.18
CA GLU A 203 -3.15 -4.08 -20.54
C GLU A 203 -1.97 -4.52 -21.41
N ASP A 204 -2.14 -4.59 -22.74
CA ASP A 204 -1.05 -4.92 -23.68
C ASP A 204 0.06 -3.85 -23.65
N ILE A 205 -0.31 -2.57 -23.66
CA ILE A 205 0.63 -1.46 -23.56
C ILE A 205 1.37 -1.51 -22.21
N ARG A 206 0.64 -1.74 -21.11
CA ARG A 206 1.24 -1.91 -19.78
C ARG A 206 2.23 -3.06 -19.75
N GLN A 207 1.91 -4.18 -20.39
CA GLN A 207 2.79 -5.34 -20.42
C GLN A 207 4.10 -5.05 -21.16
N ALA A 208 4.05 -4.32 -22.28
CA ALA A 208 5.25 -3.89 -22.99
C ALA A 208 6.16 -3.03 -22.09
N PHE A 209 5.56 -2.10 -21.33
CA PHE A 209 6.28 -1.28 -20.36
C PHE A 209 6.88 -2.11 -19.22
N LEU A 210 6.10 -3.00 -18.60
CA LEU A 210 6.57 -3.85 -17.50
C LEU A 210 7.69 -4.80 -17.91
N ARG A 211 7.67 -5.32 -19.13
CA ARG A 211 8.76 -6.14 -19.65
C ARG A 211 10.09 -5.41 -19.61
N VAL A 212 10.10 -4.11 -19.94
CA VAL A 212 11.31 -3.28 -19.93
C VAL A 212 11.67 -2.86 -18.50
N MET A 213 10.68 -2.41 -17.72
CA MET A 213 10.93 -1.83 -16.40
C MET A 213 11.26 -2.85 -15.31
N THR A 214 10.66 -4.04 -15.37
CA THR A 214 10.76 -5.04 -14.30
C THR A 214 11.24 -6.40 -14.79
N GLY A 215 11.38 -6.60 -16.11
CA GLY A 215 11.71 -7.91 -16.68
C GLY A 215 10.57 -8.91 -16.70
N GLN A 216 9.34 -8.51 -16.32
CA GLN A 216 8.16 -9.37 -16.34
C GLN A 216 7.83 -9.80 -17.79
N GLN A 217 7.93 -11.09 -18.08
CA GLN A 217 7.82 -11.62 -19.44
C GLN A 217 6.37 -11.69 -19.93
N THR A 218 5.44 -12.10 -19.06
CA THR A 218 4.03 -12.31 -19.38
C THR A 218 3.09 -11.58 -18.42
N LYS A 219 1.83 -11.41 -18.83
CA LYS A 219 0.82 -10.77 -18.00
C LYS A 219 0.46 -11.67 -16.82
N SER A 220 0.36 -11.09 -15.63
CA SER A 220 -0.20 -11.78 -14.48
C SER A 220 -1.66 -12.18 -14.74
N PRO A 221 -2.09 -13.39 -14.33
CA PRO A 221 -3.47 -13.81 -14.49
C PRO A 221 -4.45 -12.83 -13.84
N ARG A 222 -5.54 -12.51 -14.55
CA ARG A 222 -6.55 -11.52 -14.10
C ARG A 222 -7.10 -11.81 -12.71
N TRP A 223 -7.33 -13.07 -12.37
CA TRP A 223 -7.83 -13.46 -11.04
C TRP A 223 -6.90 -13.00 -9.91
N LYS A 224 -5.58 -12.93 -10.14
CA LYS A 224 -4.63 -12.44 -9.13
C LYS A 224 -4.88 -10.97 -8.84
N GLU A 225 -5.03 -10.17 -9.89
CA GLU A 225 -5.31 -8.73 -9.79
C GLU A 225 -6.70 -8.48 -9.18
N CYS A 226 -7.71 -9.25 -9.60
CA CYS A 226 -9.07 -9.12 -9.07
C CYS A 226 -9.18 -9.55 -7.61
N ALA A 227 -8.51 -10.64 -7.19
CA ALA A 227 -8.49 -11.06 -5.79
C ALA A 227 -7.83 -9.98 -4.93
N GLN A 228 -6.67 -9.46 -5.37
CA GLN A 228 -6.01 -8.37 -4.66
C GLN A 228 -6.87 -7.10 -4.62
N GLY A 229 -7.51 -6.73 -5.73
CA GLY A 229 -8.38 -5.56 -5.82
C GLY A 229 -9.57 -5.65 -4.87
N ALA A 230 -10.25 -6.80 -4.82
CA ALA A 230 -11.38 -7.03 -3.92
C ALA A 230 -10.98 -6.93 -2.45
N ILE A 231 -9.87 -7.57 -2.07
CA ILE A 231 -9.36 -7.54 -0.68
C ILE A 231 -8.83 -6.15 -0.32
N SER A 232 -8.26 -5.40 -1.26
CA SER A 232 -7.79 -4.03 -0.99
C SER A 232 -8.95 -3.05 -0.84
N LEU A 233 -10.08 -3.29 -1.52
CA LEU A 233 -11.29 -2.48 -1.38
C LEU A 233 -11.99 -2.72 -0.04
N LEU A 234 -12.07 -3.98 0.41
CA LEU A 234 -12.73 -4.37 1.66
C LEU A 234 -11.79 -5.24 2.52
N PRO A 235 -10.73 -4.65 3.11
CA PRO A 235 -9.67 -5.43 3.76
C PRO A 235 -10.11 -6.22 4.98
N LEU A 236 -11.02 -5.68 5.79
CA LEU A 236 -11.51 -6.38 6.99
C LEU A 236 -12.52 -7.48 6.63
N ALA A 237 -13.32 -7.29 5.58
CA ALA A 237 -14.21 -8.35 5.08
C ALA A 237 -13.42 -9.48 4.39
N GLY A 238 -12.40 -9.14 3.58
CA GLY A 238 -11.46 -10.11 3.02
C GLY A 238 -10.66 -10.83 4.11
N GLY A 239 -10.24 -10.12 5.16
CA GLY A 239 -9.60 -10.72 6.33
C GLY A 239 -10.52 -11.66 7.09
N ALA A 240 -11.79 -11.28 7.29
CA ALA A 240 -12.79 -12.14 7.95
C ALA A 240 -13.02 -13.44 7.16
N LEU A 241 -13.12 -13.35 5.82
CA LEU A 241 -13.19 -14.52 4.93
C LEU A 241 -12.01 -15.46 5.15
N TYR A 242 -10.78 -14.93 5.13
CA TYR A 242 -9.57 -15.75 5.30
C TYR A 242 -9.48 -16.39 6.67
N VAL A 243 -9.66 -15.59 7.73
CA VAL A 243 -9.45 -16.00 9.11
C VAL A 243 -10.42 -17.10 9.52
N ARG A 244 -11.69 -17.00 9.10
CA ARG A 244 -12.73 -17.99 9.46
C ARG A 244 -12.43 -19.39 8.91
N GLU A 245 -11.69 -19.49 7.81
CA GLU A 245 -11.37 -20.77 7.16
C GLU A 245 -9.96 -21.27 7.49
N HIS A 246 -8.98 -20.36 7.58
CA HIS A 246 -7.56 -20.72 7.52
C HIS A 246 -6.73 -20.30 8.73
N PHE A 247 -7.31 -19.62 9.72
CA PHE A 247 -6.56 -19.14 10.89
C PHE A 247 -7.02 -19.84 12.17
N ASP A 248 -6.11 -20.56 12.83
CA ASP A 248 -6.37 -21.17 14.13
C ASP A 248 -6.16 -20.15 15.26
N SER A 249 -7.14 -20.05 16.15
CA SER A 249 -7.03 -19.28 17.38
C SER A 249 -5.86 -19.68 18.29
N THR A 250 -5.38 -20.93 18.20
CA THR A 250 -4.22 -21.41 18.96
C THR A 250 -2.92 -20.76 18.48
N ASP A 251 -2.77 -20.52 17.17
CA ASP A 251 -1.61 -19.83 16.59
C ASP A 251 -1.47 -18.40 17.13
N LYS A 252 -2.59 -17.71 17.35
CA LYS A 252 -2.61 -16.38 17.99
C LYS A 252 -2.03 -16.42 19.41
N GLN A 253 -2.33 -17.46 20.17
CA GLN A 253 -1.81 -17.60 21.55
C GLN A 253 -0.31 -17.89 21.56
N GLU A 254 0.18 -18.74 20.66
CA GLU A 254 1.61 -19.02 20.53
C GLU A 254 2.40 -17.78 20.07
N ALA A 255 1.88 -17.03 19.10
CA ALA A 255 2.48 -15.77 18.66
C ALA A 255 2.57 -14.74 19.80
N LEU A 256 1.53 -14.63 20.65
CA LEU A 256 1.55 -13.75 21.82
C LEU A 256 2.63 -14.14 22.83
N LYS A 257 2.84 -15.45 23.06
CA LYS A 257 3.94 -15.94 23.92
C LYS A 257 5.31 -15.59 23.32
N MET A 258 5.49 -15.79 22.01
CA MET A 258 6.73 -15.43 21.33
C MET A 258 7.04 -13.93 21.47
N ILE A 259 6.04 -13.07 21.32
CA ILE A 259 6.22 -11.62 21.47
C ILE A 259 6.57 -11.25 22.91
N ALA A 260 5.92 -11.86 23.90
CA ALA A 260 6.27 -11.65 25.29
C ALA A 260 7.75 -12.02 25.56
N ASN A 261 8.22 -13.15 25.02
CA ASN A 261 9.61 -13.56 25.14
C ASN A 261 10.56 -12.58 24.44
N LEU A 262 10.20 -12.05 23.26
CA LEU A 262 11.00 -11.04 22.56
C LEU A 262 11.04 -9.70 23.31
N GLN A 263 9.93 -9.28 23.92
CA GLN A 263 9.88 -8.09 24.75
C GLN A 263 10.76 -8.24 25.99
N GLU A 264 10.81 -9.43 26.60
CA GLU A 264 11.70 -9.70 27.73
C GLU A 264 13.17 -9.65 27.31
N ALA A 265 13.55 -10.38 26.26
CA ALA A 265 14.91 -10.38 25.74
C ALA A 265 15.36 -8.96 25.33
N PHE A 266 14.45 -8.15 24.77
CA PHE A 266 14.75 -6.76 24.46
C PHE A 266 15.05 -5.93 25.71
N LYS A 267 14.27 -6.09 26.79
CA LYS A 267 14.53 -5.38 28.05
C LYS A 267 15.86 -5.80 28.67
N GLU A 268 16.21 -7.08 28.63
CA GLU A 268 17.53 -7.59 29.07
C GLU A 268 18.66 -6.90 28.29
N LEU A 269 18.55 -6.82 26.96
CA LEU A 269 19.53 -6.11 26.12
C LEU A 269 19.60 -4.60 26.42
N VAL A 270 18.47 -3.98 26.80
CA VAL A 270 18.44 -2.57 27.22
C VAL A 270 19.14 -2.37 28.57
N ASP A 271 19.01 -3.32 29.49
CA ASP A 271 19.66 -3.25 30.80
C ASP A 271 21.18 -3.44 30.69
N GLU A 272 21.61 -4.45 29.92
CA GLU A 272 23.01 -4.88 29.82
C GLU A 272 23.90 -3.96 28.97
N ASN A 273 23.32 -3.13 28.10
CA ASN A 273 24.14 -2.29 27.22
C ASN A 273 24.87 -1.17 27.98
N ASP A 274 25.99 -0.74 27.42
CA ASP A 274 26.93 0.23 28.00
C ASP A 274 26.88 1.61 27.34
N TRP A 275 26.10 1.78 26.27
CA TRP A 275 26.04 3.01 25.48
C TRP A 275 24.85 3.92 25.86
N MET A 276 23.86 3.41 26.60
CA MET A 276 22.73 4.19 27.12
C MET A 276 22.95 4.56 28.59
N ASP A 277 22.62 5.80 28.97
CA ASP A 277 22.51 6.17 30.37
C ASP A 277 21.25 5.57 31.03
N GLU A 278 21.26 5.52 32.36
CA GLU A 278 20.19 4.91 33.17
C GLU A 278 18.82 5.58 32.97
N GLU A 279 18.79 6.89 32.71
CA GLU A 279 17.55 7.62 32.46
C GLU A 279 16.93 7.16 31.12
N THR A 280 17.75 7.05 30.08
CA THR A 280 17.32 6.61 28.75
C THR A 280 16.92 5.14 28.75
N LYS A 281 17.64 4.27 29.47
CA LYS A 281 17.28 2.85 29.64
C LYS A 281 15.89 2.71 30.25
N LYS A 282 15.59 3.48 31.30
CA LYS A 282 14.28 3.48 31.94
C LYS A 282 13.16 3.84 30.96
N VAL A 283 13.34 4.91 30.17
CA VAL A 283 12.35 5.32 29.15
C VAL A 283 12.18 4.27 28.06
N ALA A 284 13.26 3.60 27.65
CA ALA A 284 13.20 2.53 26.65
C ALA A 284 12.41 1.30 27.15
N VAL A 285 12.58 0.93 28.43
CA VAL A 285 11.79 -0.13 29.07
C VAL A 285 10.32 0.27 29.18
N GLU A 286 10.02 1.49 29.66
CA GLU A 286 8.65 2.01 29.74
C GLU A 286 7.94 1.98 28.38
N LYS A 287 8.68 2.33 27.30
CA LYS A 287 8.18 2.24 25.93
C LYS A 287 7.90 0.80 25.51
N ALA A 288 8.82 -0.12 25.78
CA ALA A 288 8.67 -1.54 25.43
C ALA A 288 7.45 -2.18 26.12
N GLU A 289 7.21 -1.85 27.39
CA GLU A 289 6.04 -2.29 28.16
C GLU A 289 4.73 -1.68 27.65
N SER A 290 4.80 -0.45 27.11
CA SER A 290 3.65 0.26 26.56
C SER A 290 3.29 -0.13 25.11
N MET A 291 4.09 -0.99 24.46
CA MET A 291 3.84 -1.43 23.09
C MET A 291 2.53 -2.22 22.99
N ARG A 292 1.66 -1.81 22.07
CA ARG A 292 0.41 -2.52 21.77
C ARG A 292 0.63 -3.55 20.67
N ASN A 293 0.28 -4.79 20.96
CA ASN A 293 0.44 -5.92 20.04
C ASN A 293 -0.86 -6.17 19.26
N ASN A 294 -0.79 -6.11 17.93
CA ASN A 294 -1.90 -6.44 17.04
C ASN A 294 -1.60 -7.74 16.30
N ILE A 295 -2.23 -8.85 16.70
CA ILE A 295 -1.90 -10.21 16.20
C ILE A 295 -3.05 -10.82 15.42
N GLY A 296 -2.77 -11.18 14.17
CA GLY A 296 -3.69 -11.83 13.25
C GLY A 296 -4.75 -10.85 12.72
N TYR A 297 -5.79 -10.62 13.52
CA TYR A 297 -6.96 -9.84 13.11
C TYR A 297 -7.65 -9.15 14.29
N PRO A 298 -8.39 -8.04 14.05
CA PRO A 298 -9.24 -7.42 15.07
C PRO A 298 -10.41 -8.35 15.42
N ASP A 299 -10.65 -8.60 16.72
CA ASP A 299 -11.62 -9.63 17.15
C ASP A 299 -13.03 -9.43 16.58
N PHE A 300 -13.46 -8.19 16.35
CA PHE A 300 -14.80 -7.88 15.86
C PHE A 300 -15.09 -8.44 14.46
N ILE A 301 -14.08 -8.70 13.63
CA ILE A 301 -14.31 -9.20 12.26
C ILE A 301 -14.80 -10.66 12.25
N SER A 302 -14.67 -11.38 13.37
CA SER A 302 -15.25 -12.71 13.56
C SER A 302 -16.78 -12.70 13.65
N ASN A 303 -17.38 -11.55 14.00
CA ASN A 303 -18.82 -11.37 14.13
C ASN A 303 -19.38 -10.64 12.90
N SER A 304 -20.22 -11.32 12.11
CA SER A 304 -20.82 -10.77 10.88
C SER A 304 -21.59 -9.46 11.11
N THR A 305 -22.35 -9.33 12.20
CA THR A 305 -23.11 -8.10 12.48
C THR A 305 -22.20 -6.93 12.83
N ALA A 306 -21.15 -7.17 13.61
CA ALA A 306 -20.17 -6.13 13.95
C ALA A 306 -19.37 -5.69 12.72
N LEU A 307 -19.01 -6.63 11.84
CA LEU A 307 -18.35 -6.37 10.57
C LEU A 307 -19.23 -5.53 9.64
N ASP A 308 -20.50 -5.88 9.48
CA ASP A 308 -21.43 -5.11 8.63
C ASP A 308 -21.64 -3.70 9.16
N LYS A 309 -21.81 -3.54 10.47
CA LYS A 309 -21.91 -2.23 11.11
C LYS A 309 -20.67 -1.36 10.93
N TYR A 310 -19.48 -1.94 10.78
CA TYR A 310 -18.27 -1.19 10.48
C TYR A 310 -18.35 -0.55 9.08
N TYR A 311 -18.76 -1.33 8.09
CA TYR A 311 -18.87 -0.87 6.70
C TYR A 311 -20.11 -0.02 6.41
N GLU A 312 -21.09 0.07 7.32
CA GLU A 312 -22.17 1.05 7.22
C GLU A 312 -21.69 2.51 7.42
N LYS A 313 -20.53 2.69 8.05
CA LYS A 313 -19.97 4.02 8.38
C LYS A 313 -18.93 4.53 7.39
N VAL A 314 -18.55 3.70 6.41
CA VAL A 314 -17.50 3.94 5.42
C VAL A 314 -18.15 4.08 4.06
#